data_AF-A0A450TDA2-F1
#
_entry.id   AF-A0A450TDA2-F1
#
_cell.length_a   1.000
_cell.length_b   1.000
_cell.length_c   1.000
_cell.angle_alpha   90.00
_cell.angle_beta   90.00
_cell.angle_gamma   90.00
#
_symmetry.space_group_name_H-M   'P 1'
#
loop_
_entity.id
_entity.type
_entity.pdbx_description
1 polymer ?
#
loop_
_entity_poly.entity_id
_entity_poly.type
_entity_poly.pdbx_seq_one_letter_code
_entity_poly.pdbx_strand_id
1 'polypeptide(L)'
;EFNAPGIGSLKEKFDYLKMDEDERRRFDKHMDYMRSEWGMIASARQEGHEEGMQKGMQKGMQKGMQKGMQKGVHQKAHEIAAMLKQKGWSAEQIAEVTGIPPAKLGD
;
A
#
# COMPACT_ATOMS: atom_id res chain seq x y z
N GLU A 1 -33.09 -23.63 -30.50
CA GLU A 1 -31.71 -23.46 -29.99
C GLU A 1 -31.61 -24.14 -28.63
N PHE A 2 -30.52 -24.87 -28.38
CA PHE A 2 -30.33 -25.58 -27.10
C PHE A 2 -29.53 -24.68 -26.14
N ASN A 3 -30.15 -24.26 -25.04
CA ASN A 3 -29.56 -23.37 -24.01
C ASN A 3 -29.31 -24.11 -22.68
N ALA A 4 -28.63 -25.25 -22.73
CA ALA A 4 -28.22 -25.98 -21.53
C ALA A 4 -26.85 -25.50 -21.02
N PRO A 5 -26.64 -25.36 -19.69
CA PRO A 5 -25.32 -25.07 -19.12
C PRO A 5 -24.28 -26.10 -19.62
N GLY A 6 -23.13 -25.63 -20.10
CA GLY A 6 -22.03 -26.49 -20.58
C GLY A 6 -22.04 -26.84 -22.08
N ILE A 7 -23.09 -26.47 -22.83
CA ILE A 7 -23.14 -26.74 -24.28
C ILE A 7 -22.07 -25.98 -25.07
N GLY A 8 -21.64 -24.80 -24.58
CA GLY A 8 -20.53 -24.04 -25.15
C GLY A 8 -19.20 -24.80 -25.05
N SER A 9 -18.87 -25.34 -23.87
CA SER A 9 -17.63 -26.11 -23.67
C SER A 9 -17.61 -27.42 -24.44
N LEU A 10 -18.77 -28.04 -24.68
CA LEU A 10 -18.87 -29.22 -25.55
C LEU A 10 -18.64 -28.86 -27.02
N LYS A 11 -19.15 -27.71 -27.47
CA LYS A 11 -18.94 -27.21 -28.83
C LYS A 11 -17.47 -26.91 -29.09
N GLU A 12 -16.79 -26.22 -28.17
CA GLU A 12 -15.35 -25.92 -28.26
C GLU A 12 -14.51 -27.20 -28.36
N LYS A 13 -14.80 -28.21 -27.53
CA LYS A 13 -14.14 -29.53 -27.59
C LYS A 13 -14.41 -30.24 -28.92
N PHE A 14 -15.65 -30.20 -29.41
CA PHE A 14 -16.02 -30.84 -30.66
C PHE A 14 -15.36 -30.17 -31.87
N ASP A 15 -15.26 -28.85 -31.87
CA ASP A 15 -14.58 -28.07 -32.91
C ASP A 15 -13.07 -28.38 -32.92
N TYR A 16 -12.43 -28.53 -31.75
CA TYR A 16 -11.04 -29.00 -31.64
C TYR A 16 -10.85 -30.43 -32.19
N LEU A 17 -11.79 -31.33 -31.91
CA LEU A 17 -11.75 -32.71 -32.42
C LEU A 17 -11.94 -32.81 -33.93
N LYS A 18 -12.55 -31.79 -34.56
CA LYS A 18 -12.68 -31.71 -36.02
C LYS A 18 -11.45 -31.18 -36.74
N MET A 19 -10.57 -30.48 -36.03
CA MET A 19 -9.32 -29.97 -36.59
C MET A 19 -8.39 -31.13 -36.98
N ASP A 20 -7.66 -30.94 -38.08
CA ASP A 20 -6.55 -31.83 -38.44
C ASP A 20 -5.32 -31.61 -37.53
N GLU A 21 -4.28 -32.44 -37.71
CA GLU A 21 -3.10 -32.39 -36.84
C GLU A 21 -2.33 -31.06 -36.95
N ASP A 22 -2.24 -30.49 -38.14
CA ASP A 22 -1.52 -29.24 -38.38
C ASP A 22 -2.30 -28.04 -37.82
N GLU A 23 -3.62 -28.05 -37.94
CA GLU A 23 -4.53 -27.08 -37.32
C GLU A 23 -4.45 -27.12 -35.80
N ARG A 24 -4.53 -28.32 -35.20
CA ARG A 24 -4.39 -28.49 -33.74
C ARG A 24 -3.03 -27.99 -33.26
N ARG A 25 -1.95 -28.33 -33.96
CA ARG A 25 -0.59 -27.88 -33.61
C ARG A 25 -0.48 -26.34 -33.61
N ARG A 26 -1.08 -25.66 -34.59
CA ARG A 26 -1.11 -24.19 -34.64
C ARG A 26 -1.95 -23.61 -33.50
N PHE A 27 -3.11 -24.20 -33.24
CA PHE A 27 -4.00 -23.78 -32.16
C PHE A 27 -3.33 -23.93 -30.79
N ASP A 28 -2.74 -25.08 -30.50
CA ASP A 28 -2.06 -25.37 -29.22
C ASP A 28 -0.89 -24.41 -29.01
N LYS A 29 -0.09 -24.16 -30.04
CA LYS A 29 1.01 -23.17 -29.98
C LYS A 29 0.50 -21.76 -29.69
N HIS A 30 -0.62 -21.37 -30.29
CA HIS A 30 -1.24 -20.06 -30.02
C HIS A 30 -1.76 -20.00 -28.57
N MET A 31 -2.43 -21.05 -28.10
CA MET A 31 -2.95 -21.10 -26.72
C MET A 31 -1.83 -21.07 -25.68
N ASP A 32 -0.72 -21.76 -25.93
CA ASP A 32 0.44 -21.73 -25.04
C ASP A 32 1.10 -20.34 -25.03
N TYR A 33 1.24 -19.69 -26.18
CA TYR A 33 1.71 -18.29 -26.26
C TYR A 33 0.79 -17.36 -25.45
N MET A 34 -0.52 -17.44 -25.67
CA MET A 34 -1.49 -16.61 -24.94
C MET A 34 -1.42 -16.89 -23.44
N ARG A 35 -1.35 -18.15 -23.01
CA ARG A 35 -1.23 -18.51 -21.59
C ARG A 35 0.03 -17.91 -20.97
N SER A 36 1.15 -17.93 -21.69
CA SER A 36 2.40 -17.31 -21.25
C SER A 36 2.25 -15.79 -21.09
N GLU A 37 1.71 -15.10 -22.10
CA GLU A 37 1.45 -13.65 -22.05
C GLU A 37 0.53 -13.27 -20.88
N TRP A 38 -0.57 -14.01 -20.70
CA TRP A 38 -1.49 -13.81 -19.57
C TRP A 38 -0.79 -14.05 -18.23
N GLY A 39 0.07 -15.07 -18.14
CA GLY A 39 0.88 -15.35 -16.97
C GLY A 39 1.80 -14.17 -16.61
N MET A 40 2.52 -13.63 -17.59
CA MET A 40 3.40 -12.48 -17.38
C MET A 40 2.64 -11.24 -16.90
N ILE A 41 1.48 -10.95 -17.51
CA ILE A 41 0.65 -9.81 -17.09
C ILE A 41 0.09 -10.01 -15.68
N ALA A 42 -0.36 -11.23 -15.36
CA ALA A 42 -0.89 -11.55 -14.03
C ALA A 42 0.21 -11.40 -12.96
N SER A 43 1.40 -11.96 -13.19
CA SER A 43 2.56 -11.82 -12.30
C SER A 43 2.96 -10.36 -12.12
N ALA A 44 3.09 -9.59 -13.20
CA ALA A 44 3.45 -8.17 -13.10
C ALA A 44 2.41 -7.34 -12.32
N ARG A 45 1.11 -7.65 -12.47
CA ARG A 45 0.05 -7.01 -11.68
C ARG A 45 0.13 -7.37 -10.20
N GLN A 46 0.39 -8.65 -9.90
CA GLN A 46 0.53 -9.12 -8.53
C GLN A 46 1.75 -8.46 -7.85
N GLU A 47 2.92 -8.51 -8.49
CA GLU A 47 4.14 -7.87 -8.00
C GLU A 47 3.95 -6.37 -7.81
N GLY A 48 3.35 -5.68 -8.79
CA GLY A 48 3.06 -4.25 -8.68
C GLY A 48 2.12 -3.91 -7.52
N HIS A 49 1.12 -4.75 -7.25
CA HIS A 49 0.22 -4.57 -6.12
C HIS A 49 0.93 -4.81 -4.78
N GLU A 50 1.70 -5.89 -4.67
CA GLU A 50 2.49 -6.22 -3.47
C GLU A 50 3.51 -5.11 -3.15
N GLU A 51 4.28 -4.67 -4.15
CA GLU A 51 5.22 -3.55 -3.99
C GLU A 51 4.51 -2.26 -3.60
N GLY A 52 3.37 -1.95 -4.23
CA GLY A 52 2.58 -0.77 -3.94
C GLY A 52 2.11 -0.75 -2.49
N MET A 53 1.59 -1.89 -2.01
CA MET A 53 1.15 -2.07 -0.62
C MET A 53 2.32 -1.95 0.36
N GLN A 54 3.45 -2.61 0.09
CA GLN A 54 4.62 -2.56 0.95
C GLN A 54 5.19 -1.14 1.06
N LYS A 55 5.40 -0.47 -0.08
CA LYS A 55 5.88 0.93 -0.13
C LYS A 55 4.90 1.88 0.56
N GLY A 56 3.60 1.68 0.36
CA GLY A 56 2.55 2.47 0.99
C GLY A 56 2.58 2.33 2.52
N MET A 57 2.62 1.10 3.03
CA MET A 57 2.66 0.80 4.45
C MET A 57 3.93 1.33 5.12
N GLN A 58 5.10 1.13 4.50
CA GLN A 58 6.37 1.62 5.03
C GLN A 58 6.38 3.16 5.12
N LYS A 59 5.98 3.85 4.06
CA LYS A 59 5.89 5.32 4.05
C LYS A 59 4.86 5.84 5.05
N GLY A 60 3.71 5.16 5.16
CA GLY A 60 2.66 5.49 6.12
C GLY A 60 3.14 5.38 7.56
N MET A 61 3.79 4.26 7.90
CA MET A 61 4.32 4.00 9.24
C MET A 61 5.42 4.98 9.61
N GLN A 62 6.38 5.24 8.72
CA GLN A 62 7.46 6.20 8.97
C GLN A 62 6.93 7.62 9.22
N LYS A 63 6.01 8.09 8.35
CA LYS A 63 5.38 9.42 8.52
C LYS A 63 4.55 9.49 9.80
N GLY A 64 3.81 8.41 10.12
CA GLY A 64 3.01 8.32 11.34
C GLY A 64 3.89 8.39 12.59
N MET A 65 4.96 7.59 12.64
CA MET A 65 5.89 7.55 13.77
C MET A 65 6.60 8.89 13.96
N GLN A 66 7.10 9.52 12.89
CA GLN A 66 7.77 10.82 12.98
C GLN A 66 6.82 11.91 13.51
N LYS A 67 5.60 11.99 12.97
CA LYS A 67 4.58 12.94 13.43
C LYS A 67 4.18 12.68 14.88
N GLY A 68 4.00 11.40 15.25
CA GLY A 68 3.66 11.00 16.61
C GLY A 68 4.75 11.39 17.61
N MET A 69 6.00 11.11 17.30
CA MET A 69 7.14 11.45 18.15
C MET A 69 7.32 12.97 18.31
N GLN A 70 7.22 13.74 17.22
CA GLN A 70 7.28 15.20 17.30
C GLN A 70 6.14 15.78 18.16
N LYS A 71 4.91 15.30 17.97
CA LYS A 71 3.77 15.71 18.80
C LYS A 71 3.98 15.35 20.26
N GLY A 72 4.46 14.14 20.55
CA GLY A 72 4.73 13.70 21.92
C GLY A 72 5.80 14.55 22.62
N VAL A 73 6.91 14.84 21.93
CA VAL A 73 7.97 15.71 22.45
C VAL A 73 7.46 17.13 22.71
N HIS A 74 6.72 17.71 21.76
CA HIS A 74 6.13 19.04 21.95
C HIS A 74 5.11 19.07 23.09
N GLN A 75 4.19 18.11 23.14
CA GLN A 75 3.20 18.03 24.21
C GLN A 75 3.88 17.88 25.57
N LYS A 76 4.91 17.04 25.67
CA LYS A 76 5.64 16.87 26.92
C LYS A 76 6.38 18.14 27.35
N ALA A 77 7.00 18.84 26.41
CA ALA A 77 7.65 20.12 26.69
C ALA A 77 6.63 21.16 27.21
N HIS A 78 5.44 21.23 26.62
CA HIS A 78 4.36 22.12 27.08
C HIS A 78 3.80 21.74 28.44
N GLU A 79 3.64 20.44 28.74
CA GLU A 79 3.25 19.98 30.08
C GLU A 79 4.27 20.39 31.14
N ILE A 80 5.56 20.23 30.85
CA ILE A 80 6.64 20.65 31.75
C ILE A 80 6.63 22.16 31.93
N ALA A 81 6.48 22.93 30.86
CA ALA A 81 6.40 24.39 30.91
C ALA A 81 5.25 24.87 31.80
N ALA A 82 4.06 24.26 31.67
CA ALA A 82 2.90 24.58 32.49
C ALA A 82 3.16 24.31 33.99
N MET A 83 3.79 23.17 34.32
CA MET A 83 4.15 22.84 35.70
C MET A 83 5.18 23.82 36.29
N LEU A 84 6.19 24.22 35.51
CA LEU A 84 7.21 25.16 35.98
C LEU A 84 6.63 26.57 36.17
N LYS A 85 5.73 26.99 35.27
CA LYS A 85 5.01 28.27 35.40
C LYS A 85 4.16 28.31 36.68
N GLN A 86 3.46 27.22 36.99
CA GLN A 86 2.70 27.09 38.25
C GLN A 86 3.60 27.16 39.50
N LYS A 87 4.87 26.74 39.39
CA LYS A 87 5.87 26.86 40.45
C LYS A 87 6.52 28.24 40.53
N GLY A 88 6.09 29.21 39.71
CA GLY A 88 6.57 30.59 39.74
C GLY A 88 7.89 30.82 38.99
N TRP A 89 8.29 29.91 38.10
CA TRP A 89 9.48 30.12 37.27
C TRP A 89 9.25 31.21 36.22
N SER A 90 10.29 31.98 35.91
CA SER A 90 10.23 32.99 34.85
C SER A 90 10.18 32.35 33.46
N ALA A 91 9.67 33.08 32.47
CA ALA A 91 9.60 32.59 31.10
C ALA A 91 10.98 32.23 30.53
N GLU A 92 12.03 32.94 30.95
CA GLU A 92 13.42 32.68 30.56
C GLU A 92 13.91 31.33 31.12
N GLN A 93 13.65 31.07 32.41
CA GLN A 93 14.04 29.80 33.05
C GLN A 93 13.28 28.61 32.45
N ILE A 94 12.00 28.79 32.13
CA ILE A 94 11.18 27.75 31.48
C ILE A 94 11.70 27.47 30.06
N ALA A 95 12.07 28.51 29.32
CA ALA A 95 12.62 28.37 27.98
C ALA A 95 13.94 27.59 27.98
N GLU A 96 14.81 27.84 28.96
CA GLU A 96 16.06 27.10 29.14
C GLU A 96 15.83 25.60 29.34
N VAL A 97 14.84 25.21 30.17
CA VAL A 97 14.57 23.79 30.49
C VAL A 97 13.80 23.07 29.38
N THR A 98 12.83 23.75 28.76
CA THR A 98 11.87 23.11 27.84
C THR A 98 12.23 23.29 26.37
N GLY A 99 13.16 24.20 26.06
CA GLY A 99 13.50 24.59 24.70
C GLY A 99 12.38 25.37 23.97
N ILE A 100 11.31 25.74 24.68
CA ILE A 100 10.22 26.55 24.12
C ILE A 100 10.62 28.03 24.21
N PRO A 101 10.62 28.79 23.10
CA PRO A 101 10.95 30.21 23.15
C PRO A 101 10.02 30.99 24.09
N PRO A 102 10.52 31.95 24.89
CA PRO A 102 9.70 32.73 25.83
C PRO A 102 8.45 33.34 25.20
N ALA A 103 8.57 33.85 23.97
CA ALA A 103 7.47 34.44 23.20
C ALA A 103 6.31 33.46 22.91
N LYS A 104 6.54 32.14 23.00
CA LYS A 104 5.52 31.10 22.81
C LYS A 104 4.94 30.56 24.12
N LEU A 105 5.44 31.02 25.26
CA LEU A 105 4.98 30.55 26.58
C LEU A 105 3.76 31.31 27.12
N GLY A 106 3.41 32.45 26.53
CA GLY A 106 2.29 33.30 26.95
C GLY A 106 2.47 33.88 28.36
N ASP A 107 1.89 35.06 28.61
CA ASP A 107 1.87 35.68 29.94
C ASP A 107 1.22 34.77 30.99
#